data_AF-A0AAW6CM44-F1
#
_entry.id   AF-A0AAW6CM44-F1
#
_cell.length_a   1.000
_cell.length_b   1.000
_cell.length_c   1.000
_cell.angle_alpha   90.00
_cell.angle_beta   90.00
_cell.angle_gamma   90.00
#
_symmetry.space_group_name_H-M   'P 1'
#
loop_
_entity.id
_entity.type
_entity.pdbx_description
1 polymer ?
#
loop_
_entity_poly.entity_id
_entity_poly.type
_entity_poly.pdbx_seq_one_letter_code
_entity_poly.pdbx_strand_id
1 'polypeptide(L)' 'MEKILRLNEQDIVQALADHFNVDRAKVNLTVKIRTEGYGPTEHQFPEVSADIKEG' A
#
# COMPACT_ATOMS: atom_id res chain seq x y z
N MET A 1 -1.86 -15.72 -18.79
CA MET A 1 -1.61 -14.26 -18.88
C MET A 1 -1.93 -13.66 -17.52
N GLU A 2 -0.92 -13.33 -16.72
CA GLU A 2 -1.13 -12.53 -15.52
C GLU A 2 -1.59 -11.13 -15.94
N LYS A 3 -2.81 -10.75 -15.54
CA LYS A 3 -3.28 -9.38 -15.69
C LYS A 3 -2.69 -8.60 -14.53
N ILE A 4 -1.67 -7.78 -14.81
CA ILE A 4 -1.19 -6.79 -13.86
C ILE A 4 -2.30 -5.75 -13.69
N LEU A 5 -3.08 -5.86 -12.61
CA LEU A 5 -4.00 -4.81 -12.20
C LEU A 5 -3.17 -3.61 -11.74
N ARG A 6 -3.10 -2.57 -12.57
CA ARG A 6 -2.58 -1.26 -12.15
C ARG A 6 -3.65 -0.60 -11.28
N LEU A 7 -3.63 -0.93 -9.99
CA LEU A 7 -4.41 -0.21 -8.99
C LEU A 7 -3.73 1.14 -8.73
N ASN A 8 -4.49 2.22 -8.79
CA ASN A 8 -3.99 3.53 -8.38
C ASN A 8 -4.12 3.69 -6.85
N GLU A 9 -3.42 4.66 -6.28
CA GLU A 9 -3.46 4.92 -4.82
C GLU A 9 -4.90 5.17 -4.33
N GLN A 10 -5.73 5.85 -5.12
CA GLN A 10 -7.11 6.16 -4.75
C GLN A 10 -8.00 4.91 -4.72
N ASP A 11 -7.82 3.97 -5.65
CA ASP A 11 -8.55 2.69 -5.66
C ASP A 11 -8.21 1.87 -4.42
N ILE A 12 -6.93 1.86 -4.02
CA ILE A 12 -6.46 1.15 -2.81
C ILE A 12 -7.04 1.82 -1.56
N VAL A 13 -6.95 3.14 -1.47
CA VAL A 13 -7.52 3.92 -0.36
C VAL A 13 -9.03 3.69 -0.25
N GLN A 14 -9.75 3.67 -1.37
CA GLN A 14 -11.19 3.46 -1.38
C GLN A 14 -11.56 2.03 -0.99
N ALA A 15 -10.84 1.02 -1.48
CA ALA A 15 -11.06 -0.37 -1.09
C ALA A 15 -10.81 -0.60 0.40
N LEU A 16 -9.78 0.04 0.97
CA LEU A 16 -9.51 0.00 2.40
C LEU A 16 -10.60 0.74 3.20
N ALA A 17 -11.01 1.93 2.76
CA ALA A 17 -12.07 2.69 3.42
C ALA A 17 -13.39 1.90 3.48
N ASP A 18 -13.77 1.25 2.38
CA ASP A 18 -14.97 0.40 2.29
C ASP A 18 -14.85 -0.83 3.19
N HIS A 19 -13.69 -1.53 3.16
CA HIS A 19 -13.47 -2.73 3.96
C HIS A 19 -13.53 -2.47 5.47
N PHE A 20 -12.98 -1.35 5.92
CA PHE A 20 -12.98 -0.96 7.34
C PHE A 20 -14.16 -0.04 7.71
N ASN A 21 -15.06 0.26 6.77
CA ASN A 21 -16.20 1.15 6.94
C ASN A 21 -15.83 2.50 7.58
N VAL A 22 -14.74 3.11 7.09
CA VAL A 22 -14.25 4.43 7.53
C VAL A 22 -14.31 5.43 6.38
N ASP A 23 -14.24 6.72 6.71
CA ASP A 23 -14.04 7.73 5.67
C ASP A 23 -12.65 7.57 5.03
N ARG A 24 -12.56 7.70 3.71
CA ARG A 24 -11.29 7.64 2.97
C ARG A 24 -10.24 8.63 3.47
N ALA A 25 -10.64 9.77 4.04
CA ALA A 25 -9.73 10.74 4.64
C ALA A 25 -9.05 10.23 5.92
N LYS A 26 -9.55 9.13 6.50
CA LYS A 26 -8.96 8.45 7.65
C LYS A 26 -7.99 7.33 7.26
N VAL A 27 -7.86 7.03 5.96
CA VAL A 27 -6.94 6.03 5.43
C VAL A 27 -5.71 6.74 4.87
N ASN A 28 -4.56 6.54 5.50
CA ASN A 28 -3.27 7.02 5.00
C ASN A 28 -2.48 5.85 4.43
N LEU A 29 -2.36 5.81 3.10
CA LEU A 29 -1.51 4.82 2.43
C LEU A 29 -0.07 5.34 2.40
N THR A 30 0.88 4.50 2.80
CA THR A 30 2.31 4.79 2.69
C THR A 30 2.98 3.67 1.91
N VAL A 31 3.67 4.03 0.83
CA VAL A 31 4.50 3.11 0.06
C VAL A 31 5.95 3.46 0.32
N LYS A 32 6.74 2.49 0.79
CA LYS A 32 8.19 2.64 1.00
C LYS A 32 8.90 1.59 0.17
N ILE A 33 10.01 1.95 -0.46
CA ILE A 33 10.91 0.94 -1.01
C ILE A 33 11.75 0.44 0.16
N ARG A 34 11.58 -0.84 0.52
CA ARG A 34 12.50 -1.51 1.42
C ARG A 34 13.59 -2.16 0.58
N THR A 35 14.82 -2.01 1.06
CA THR A 35 15.97 -2.75 0.56
C THR A 35 16.29 -3.81 1.60
N GLU A 36 16.19 -5.09 1.24
CA GLU A 36 16.75 -6.17 2.05
C GLU A 36 18.01 -6.74 1.39
N GLY A 37 18.92 -7.24 2.23
CA GLY A 37 20.22 -7.75 1.81
C GLY A 37 21.35 -6.76 2.06
N TYR A 38 22.57 -7.14 1.66
CA TYR A 38 23.76 -6.30 1.78
C TYR A 38 24.71 -6.56 0.61
N GLY A 39 25.13 -5.51 -0.10
CA GLY A 39 26.00 -5.63 -1.27
C GLY A 39 25.28 -6.17 -2.51
N PRO A 40 25.89 -7.06 -3.32
CA PRO A 40 25.33 -7.47 -4.61
C PRO A 40 24.02 -8.28 -4.52
N THR A 41 23.57 -8.62 -3.31
CA THR A 41 22.28 -9.27 -3.04
C THR A 41 21.22 -8.32 -2.53
N GLU A 42 21.43 -6.99 -2.61
CA GLU A 42 20.39 -6.01 -2.31
C GLU A 42 19.20 -6.18 -3.25
N HIS A 43 18.03 -6.45 -2.67
CA HIS A 43 16.76 -6.50 -3.36
C HIS A 43 15.88 -5.37 -2.86
N GLN A 44 15.46 -4.52 -3.79
CA GLN A 44 14.46 -3.48 -3.53
C GLN A 44 13.08 -4.04 -3.83
N PHE A 45 12.19 -3.96 -2.86
CA PHE A 45 10.79 -4.27 -3.06
C PHE A 45 9.90 -3.20 -2.41
N PRO A 46 8.73 -2.93 -2.99
CA PRO A 46 7.79 -2.00 -2.41
C PRO A 46 7.12 -2.65 -1.18
N GLU A 47 7.25 -2.01 -0.04
CA GLU A 47 6.40 -2.23 1.13
C GLU A 47 5.24 -1.25 1.09
N VAL A 48 4.02 -1.76 1.21
CA VAL A 48 2.79 -0.96 1.27
C VAL A 48 2.19 -1.11 2.66
N SER A 49 1.96 0.01 3.33
CA SER A 49 1.34 0.06 4.66
C SER A 49 0.14 1.00 4.61
N ALA A 50 -0.93 0.67 5.34
CA ALA A 50 -2.08 1.56 5.51
C ALA A 50 -2.29 1.86 7.00
N ASP A 51 -2.35 3.14 7.36
CA ASP A 51 -2.78 3.61 8.67
C ASP A 51 -4.25 3.99 8.61
N ILE A 52 -5.06 3.38 9.46
CA ILE A 52 -6.51 3.59 9.51
C ILE A 52 -6.86 4.16 10.87
N LYS A 53 -7.29 5.42 10.87
CA LYS A 53 -7.73 6.09 12.10
C LYS A 53 -9.18 5.72 12.37
N GLU A 54 -9.40 4.87 13.36
CA GLU A 54 -10.74 4.69 13.93
C GLU A 54 -11.09 5.94 14.75
N GLY A 55 -12.34 6.41 14.60
CA GLY A 55 -12.86 7.57 15.33
C GLY A 55 -13.90 7.15 16.34
#